data_AF-A0A1H9X5R8-F1
#
_entry.id   AF-A0A1H9X5R8-F1
#
_cell.length_a   1.000
_cell.length_b   1.000
_cell.length_c   1.000
_cell.angle_alpha   90.00
_cell.angle_beta   90.00
_cell.angle_gamma   90.00
#
_symmetry.space_group_name_H-M   'P 1'
#
loop_
_entity.id
_entity.type
_entity.pdbx_description
1 polymer ?
#
loop_
_entity_poly.entity_id
_entity_poly.type
_entity_poly.pdbx_seq_one_letter_code
_entity_poly.pdbx_strand_id
1 'polypeptide(L)'
;MGTDRNSIEQAREANFTKLKTYLKENGTRLSRKEFAAVLFAINGMTIYNSRKKDAVGKASDKYGIPKSFIKKFIDSMGIKSSRARQAQKEFAIFHKIGIYKHRKKVEDET
;
A
#
# COMPACT_ATOMS: atom_id res chain seq x y z
N MET A 1 -3.84 -16.55 -13.87
CA MET A 1 -2.84 -16.65 -12.78
C MET A 1 -3.58 -16.57 -11.46
N GLY A 2 -3.78 -17.70 -10.78
CA GLY A 2 -4.40 -17.72 -9.46
C GLY A 2 -3.38 -17.27 -8.42
N THR A 3 -3.63 -16.16 -7.71
CA THR A 3 -2.90 -15.83 -6.48
C THR A 3 -3.06 -17.00 -5.52
N ASP A 4 -1.95 -17.63 -5.13
CA ASP A 4 -1.99 -18.73 -4.19
C ASP A 4 -2.57 -18.25 -2.85
N ARG A 5 -3.32 -19.12 -2.16
CA ARG A 5 -3.90 -18.76 -0.86
C ARG A 5 -2.82 -18.37 0.16
N ASN A 6 -1.63 -18.93 0.01
CA ASN A 6 -0.49 -18.69 0.89
C ASN A 6 0.02 -17.24 0.80
N SER A 7 0.18 -16.66 -0.41
CA SER A 7 0.59 -15.25 -0.56
C SER A 7 -0.45 -14.27 -0.04
N ILE A 8 -1.74 -14.61 -0.14
CA ILE A 8 -2.81 -13.76 0.40
C ILE A 8 -2.74 -13.69 1.92
N GLU A 9 -2.57 -14.83 2.60
CA GLU A 9 -2.45 -14.84 4.07
C GLU A 9 -1.16 -14.15 4.53
N GLN A 10 -0.03 -14.36 3.86
CA GLN A 10 1.21 -13.64 4.14
C GLN A 10 1.05 -12.12 3.98
N ALA A 11 0.34 -11.67 2.94
CA ALA A 11 0.07 -10.25 2.73
C ALA A 11 -0.85 -9.67 3.81
N ARG A 12 -1.85 -10.42 4.28
CA ARG A 12 -2.72 -10.01 5.39
C ARG A 12 -1.93 -9.84 6.68
N GLU A 13 -1.08 -10.81 7.01
CA GLU A 13 -0.24 -10.77 8.21
C GLU A 13 0.75 -9.60 8.17
N ALA A 14 1.38 -9.36 7.01
CA ALA A 14 2.25 -8.22 6.80
C ALA A 14 1.53 -6.88 7.00
N ASN A 15 0.30 -6.74 6.49
CA ASN A 15 -0.50 -5.53 6.68
C ASN A 15 -0.94 -5.36 8.14
N PHE A 16 -1.30 -6.45 8.83
CA PHE A 16 -1.65 -6.44 10.25
C PHE A 16 -0.47 -5.97 11.09
N THR A 17 0.70 -6.58 10.90
CA THR A 17 1.94 -6.23 11.59
C THR A 17 2.32 -4.78 11.32
N LYS A 18 2.23 -4.32 10.07
CA LYS A 18 2.53 -2.93 9.71
C LYS A 18 1.61 -1.92 10.42
N LEU A 19 0.30 -2.18 10.47
CA LEU A 19 -0.64 -1.33 11.20
C LEU A 19 -0.34 -1.33 12.70
N LYS A 20 -0.09 -2.50 13.29
CA LYS A 20 0.23 -2.63 14.71
C LYS A 20 1.51 -1.87 15.08
N THR A 21 2.57 -1.99 14.27
CA THR A 21 3.84 -1.28 14.48
C THR A 21 3.65 0.23 14.38
N TYR A 22 2.97 0.72 13.34
CA TYR A 22 2.69 2.14 13.19
C TYR A 22 1.95 2.72 14.41
N LEU A 23 0.91 2.03 14.90
CA LEU A 23 0.16 2.48 16.07
C LEU A 23 1.03 2.54 17.33
N LYS A 24 1.90 1.53 17.52
CA LYS A 24 2.83 1.49 18.65
C LYS A 24 3.84 2.64 18.60
N GLU A 25 4.45 2.89 17.45
CA GLU A 25 5.45 3.95 17.25
C GLU A 25 4.86 5.35 17.46
N ASN A 26 3.59 5.54 17.11
CA ASN A 26 2.90 6.83 17.22
C ASN A 26 2.09 6.98 18.53
N GLY A 27 2.24 6.05 19.49
CA GLY A 27 1.49 6.08 20.76
C GLY A 27 -0.03 6.09 20.58
N THR A 28 -0.54 5.64 19.44
CA THR A 28 -1.95 5.76 19.07
C THR A 28 -2.70 4.47 19.39
N ARG A 29 -3.85 4.58 20.06
CA ARG A 29 -4.75 3.45 20.31
C ARG A 29 -6.00 3.57 19.45
N LEU A 30 -6.35 2.46 18.81
CA LEU A 30 -7.59 2.30 18.07
C LEU A 30 -8.49 1.32 18.82
N SER A 31 -9.79 1.58 18.82
CA SER A 31 -10.77 0.55 19.17
C SER A 31 -10.66 -0.63 18.20
N ARG A 32 -11.17 -1.79 18.63
CA ARG A 32 -11.21 -3.00 17.78
C ARG A 32 -11.89 -2.73 16.43
N LYS A 33 -12.93 -1.90 16.43
CA LYS A 33 -13.71 -1.56 15.23
C LYS A 33 -12.93 -0.66 14.28
N GLU A 34 -12.27 0.38 14.81
CA GLU A 34 -11.42 1.28 14.03
C GLU A 34 -10.21 0.56 13.44
N PHE A 35 -9.55 -0.29 14.24
CA PHE A 35 -8.45 -1.12 13.77
C PHE A 35 -8.89 -2.02 12.61
N ALA A 36 -10.02 -2.70 12.77
CA ALA A 36 -10.57 -3.56 11.72
C ALA A 36 -10.93 -2.78 10.45
N ALA A 37 -11.49 -1.57 10.58
CA ALA A 37 -11.83 -0.72 9.44
C ALA A 37 -10.58 -0.28 8.66
N VAL A 38 -9.53 0.17 9.36
CA VAL A 38 -8.27 0.58 8.73
C VAL A 38 -7.60 -0.62 8.06
N LEU A 39 -7.50 -1.76 8.75
CA LEU A 39 -6.90 -2.98 8.19
C LEU A 39 -7.66 -3.49 6.96
N PHE A 40 -8.99 -3.45 6.99
CA PHE A 40 -9.82 -3.86 5.85
C PHE A 40 -9.53 -3.00 4.62
N ALA A 41 -9.45 -1.68 4.78
CA ALA A 41 -9.15 -0.77 3.68
C ALA A 41 -7.72 -0.99 3.13
N ILE A 42 -6.74 -1.22 4.00
CA ILE A 42 -5.37 -1.55 3.59
C ILE A 42 -5.35 -2.82 2.75
N ASN A 43 -5.97 -3.90 3.22
CA ASN A 43 -6.06 -5.18 2.49
C ASN A 43 -6.77 -4.99 1.14
N GLY A 44 -7.86 -4.21 1.10
CA GLY A 44 -8.53 -3.81 -0.14
C GLY A 44 -7.58 -3.20 -1.16
N MET A 45 -6.70 -2.31 -0.71
CA MET A 45 -5.76 -1.59 -1.58
C MET A 45 -4.55 -2.42 -2.01
N THR A 46 -4.04 -3.29 -1.15
CA THR A 46 -2.73 -3.95 -1.35
C THR A 46 -2.85 -5.39 -1.83
N ILE A 47 -3.94 -6.08 -1.51
CA ILE A 47 -4.21 -7.48 -1.91
C ILE A 47 -5.18 -7.50 -3.09
N TYR A 48 -6.26 -6.73 -3.00
CA TYR A 48 -7.36 -6.78 -3.97
C TYR A 48 -7.30 -5.66 -5.03
N ASN A 49 -6.16 -4.95 -5.15
CA ASN A 49 -5.94 -3.86 -6.11
C ASN A 49 -7.05 -2.79 -6.15
N SER A 50 -7.83 -2.62 -5.08
CA SER A 50 -8.91 -1.65 -5.06
C SER A 50 -8.36 -0.23 -5.04
N ARG A 51 -9.06 0.72 -5.68
CA ARG A 51 -8.71 2.14 -5.55
C ARG A 51 -8.92 2.55 -4.09
N LYS A 52 -8.09 3.47 -3.59
CA LYS A 52 -8.16 3.97 -2.20
C LYS A 52 -9.58 4.40 -1.82
N LYS A 53 -10.26 5.15 -2.70
CA LYS A 53 -11.63 5.62 -2.47
C LYS A 53 -12.63 4.46 -2.26
N ASP A 54 -12.49 3.38 -3.01
CA ASP A 54 -13.43 2.24 -2.98
C ASP A 54 -13.17 1.37 -1.73
N ALA A 55 -11.89 1.15 -1.40
CA ALA A 55 -11.50 0.41 -0.21
C ALA A 55 -11.91 1.14 1.08
N VAL A 56 -11.70 2.47 1.13
CA VAL A 56 -12.14 3.32 2.25
C VAL A 56 -13.67 3.37 2.34
N GLY A 57 -14.36 3.49 1.21
CA GLY A 57 -15.82 3.47 1.17
C GLY A 57 -16.40 2.18 1.76
N LYS A 58 -15.96 1.03 1.25
CA LYS A 58 -16.40 -0.28 1.74
C LYS A 58 -16.06 -0.52 3.21
N ALA A 59 -14.89 -0.07 3.68
CA ALA A 59 -14.53 -0.16 5.09
C ALA A 59 -15.44 0.71 5.97
N SER A 60 -15.71 1.94 5.54
CA SER A 60 -16.62 2.86 6.23
C SER A 60 -18.01 2.27 6.36
N ASP A 61 -18.57 1.76 5.26
CA ASP A 61 -19.92 1.23 5.25
C ASP A 61 -20.02 -0.05 6.09
N LYS A 62 -19.01 -0.92 6.03
CA LYS A 62 -18.97 -2.19 6.79
C LYS A 62 -18.82 -2.00 8.30
N TYR A 63 -18.00 -1.04 8.72
CA TYR A 63 -17.65 -0.85 10.13
C TYR A 63 -18.30 0.39 10.75
N GLY A 64 -19.07 1.18 10.00
CA GLY A 64 -19.67 2.42 10.49
C GLY A 64 -18.65 3.43 11.03
N ILE A 65 -17.45 3.46 10.44
CA ILE A 65 -16.37 4.38 10.81
C ILE A 65 -16.24 5.45 9.73
N PRO A 66 -16.10 6.75 10.06
CA PRO A 66 -16.03 7.80 9.05
C PRO A 66 -14.92 7.58 8.01
N LYS A 67 -15.24 7.83 6.72
CA LYS A 67 -14.28 7.75 5.61
C LYS A 67 -13.04 8.62 5.86
N SER A 68 -13.23 9.81 6.43
CA SER A 68 -12.15 10.75 6.78
C SER A 68 -11.16 10.17 7.79
N PHE A 69 -11.67 9.48 8.81
CA PHE A 69 -10.86 8.80 9.82
C PHE A 69 -9.98 7.71 9.18
N ILE A 70 -10.59 6.81 8.40
CA ILE A 70 -9.87 5.71 7.75
C ILE A 70 -8.83 6.26 6.77
N LYS A 71 -9.20 7.26 5.98
CA LYS A 71 -8.31 7.92 5.03
C LYS A 71 -7.09 8.54 5.72
N LYS A 72 -7.29 9.22 6.86
CA LYS A 72 -6.19 9.82 7.65
C LYS A 72 -5.12 8.77 7.99
N PHE A 73 -5.52 7.61 8.51
CA PHE A 73 -4.56 6.56 8.86
C PHE A 73 -3.84 5.98 7.65
N ILE A 74 -4.55 5.72 6.55
CA ILE A 74 -3.93 5.19 5.32
C ILE A 74 -2.92 6.18 4.74
N ASP A 75 -3.24 7.48 4.76
CA ASP A 75 -2.36 8.54 4.28
C ASP A 75 -1.14 8.69 5.19
N SER A 76 -1.31 8.74 6.51
CA SER A 76 -0.21 8.85 7.48
C SER A 76 0.74 7.66 7.44
N MET A 77 0.23 6.45 7.16
CA MET A 77 1.07 5.26 7.00
C MET A 77 1.81 5.20 5.65
N GLY A 78 1.57 6.16 4.75
CA GLY A 78 2.16 6.18 3.41
C GLY A 78 1.78 4.95 2.57
N ILE A 79 0.64 4.32 2.84
CA ILE A 79 0.25 3.09 2.13
C ILE A 79 -0.15 3.44 0.71
N LYS A 80 0.72 3.04 -0.21
CA LYS A 80 0.48 3.11 -1.66
C LYS A 80 -0.23 1.84 -2.12
N SER A 81 -1.22 2.01 -2.99
CA SER A 81 -1.83 0.86 -3.69
C SER A 81 -0.75 0.08 -4.43
N SER A 82 -0.98 -1.21 -4.62
CA SER A 82 -0.16 -2.07 -5.48
C SER A 82 0.13 -1.44 -6.85
N ARG A 83 -0.89 -0.83 -7.48
CA ARG A 83 -0.75 -0.07 -8.74
C ARG A 83 0.27 1.07 -8.64
N ALA A 84 0.24 1.83 -7.55
CA ALA A 84 1.22 2.91 -7.34
C ALA A 84 2.62 2.35 -7.05
N ARG A 85 2.74 1.20 -6.37
CA ARG A 85 4.03 0.50 -6.22
C ARG A 85 4.57 -0.03 -7.55
N GLN A 86 3.70 -0.53 -8.42
CA GLN A 86 4.06 -1.05 -9.73
C GLN A 86 4.51 0.07 -10.67
N ALA A 87 3.77 1.18 -10.73
CA ALA A 87 4.17 2.38 -11.47
C ALA A 87 5.51 2.96 -10.98
N GLN A 88 5.80 2.92 -9.67
CA GLN A 88 7.11 3.34 -9.14
C GLN A 88 8.25 2.39 -9.54
N LYS A 89 8.02 1.07 -9.56
CA LYS A 89 9.02 0.11 -10.05
C LYS A 89 9.28 0.31 -11.54
N GLU A 90 8.23 0.48 -12.34
CA GLU A 90 8.35 0.75 -13.77
C GLU A 90 9.13 2.04 -14.02
N PHE A 91 8.81 3.13 -13.31
CA PHE A 91 9.54 4.39 -13.42
C PHE A 91 11.02 4.25 -13.05
N ALA A 92 11.35 3.52 -11.98
CA ALA A 92 12.74 3.29 -11.57
C ALA A 92 13.54 2.47 -12.62
N ILE A 93 12.89 1.50 -13.26
CA ILE A 93 13.51 0.70 -14.33
C ILE A 93 13.79 1.58 -15.55
N PHE A 94 12.82 2.38 -15.99
CA PHE A 94 13.00 3.32 -17.11
C PHE A 94 14.13 4.33 -16.84
N HIS A 95 14.21 4.87 -15.62
CA HIS A 95 15.27 5.81 -15.24
C HIS A 95 16.65 5.15 -15.25
N LYS A 96 16.76 3.91 -14.75
CA LYS A 96 18.02 3.14 -14.76
C LYS A 96 18.49 2.81 -16.18
N ILE A 97 17.57 2.45 -17.08
CA ILE A 97 17.88 2.20 -18.50
C ILE A 97 18.34 3.50 -19.19
N GLY A 98 17.70 4.63 -18.90
CA GLY A 98 18.09 5.94 -19.42
C GLY A 98 19.52 6.33 -19.04
N ILE A 99 19.88 6.17 -17.76
CA ILE A 99 21.24 6.41 -17.26
C ILE A 99 22.25 5.48 -17.94
N TYR A 100 21.93 4.19 -18.10
CA TYR A 100 22.83 3.21 -18.72
C TYR A 100 23.11 3.52 -20.20
N LYS A 101 22.08 3.93 -20.95
CA LYS A 101 22.24 4.34 -22.36
C LYS A 101 23.09 5.62 -22.50
N HIS A 102 22.93 6.57 -21.58
CA HIS A 102 23.73 7.79 -21.62
C HIS A 102 25.21 7.53 -21.32
N ARG A 103 25.51 6.68 -20.33
CA ARG A 103 26.88 6.28 -19.98
C ARG A 103 27.58 5.53 -21.10
N LYS A 104 26.89 4.59 -21.77
CA LYS A 104 27.45 3.88 -22.93
C LYS A 104 27.78 4.82 -24.09
N LYS A 105 26.91 5.79 -24.39
CA LYS A 105 27.18 6.79 -25.43
C LYS A 105 28.45 7.61 -25.14
N VAL A 106 28.65 8.00 -23.88
CA VAL A 106 29.86 8.75 -23.49
C VAL A 106 31.12 7.89 -23.61
N GLU A 107 31.05 6.61 -23.24
CA GLU A 107 32.18 5.66 -23.37
C GLU A 107 32.50 5.30 -24.84
N ASP A 108 31.50 5.25 -25.72
CA ASP A 108 31.70 4.99 -27.16
C ASP A 108 32.20 6.26 -27.92
N GLU A 109 32.08 7.45 -27.33
CA GLU A 109 32.48 8.76 -27.90
C GLU A 109 33.85 9.26 -27.37
N THR A 110 34.51 8.53 -26.48
CA THR A 110 35.87 8.81 -25.94
C THR A 110 36.86 7.71 -26.29
#